data_AF-A0A484GYT8-F1
#
_entry.id   AF-A0A484GYT8-F1
#
_cell.length_a   1.000
_cell.length_b   1.000
_cell.length_c   1.000
_cell.angle_alpha   90.00
_cell.angle_beta   90.00
_cell.angle_gamma   90.00
#
_symmetry.space_group_name_H-M   'P 1'
#
loop_
_entity.id
_entity.type
_entity.pdbx_description
1 polymer ?
#
loop_
_entity_poly.entity_id
_entity_poly.type
_entity_poly.pdbx_seq_one_letter_code
_entity_poly.pdbx_strand_id
1 'polypeptide(L)' 'RPHKCSVYGKCFSQSSNLNKHMRVHSGDRLYHCVYCTKTFTASSILRTHIRKHSGEKPFKCKYRAKSF' A
#
# COMPACT_ATOMS: atom_id res chain seq x y z
N ARG A 1 17.64 10.57 -7.35
CA ARG A 1 17.08 9.35 -6.73
C ARG A 1 18.23 8.37 -6.48
N PRO A 2 18.93 8.48 -5.34
CA PRO A 2 20.21 7.79 -5.13
C PRO A 2 20.05 6.28 -4.88
N HIS A 3 18.85 5.82 -4.52
CA HIS A 3 18.61 4.42 -4.17
C HIS A 3 18.15 3.64 -5.39
N LYS A 4 19.03 2.84 -5.99
CA LYS A 4 18.77 2.04 -7.19
C LYS A 4 18.47 0.58 -6.83
N CYS A 5 17.44 0.01 -7.44
CA CYS A 5 17.17 -1.42 -7.41
C CYS A 5 18.22 -2.16 -8.23
N SER A 6 18.84 -3.19 -7.64
CA SER A 6 19.86 -4.01 -8.30
C SER A 6 19.28 -4.95 -9.37
N VAL A 7 18.00 -5.31 -9.28
CA VAL A 7 17.37 -6.29 -10.17
C VAL A 7 16.88 -5.66 -11.48
N TYR A 8 16.14 -4.55 -11.41
CA TYR A 8 15.54 -3.89 -12.58
C TYR A 8 16.01 -2.44 -12.78
N GLY A 9 17.00 -1.97 -12.02
CA GLY A 9 17.58 -0.64 -12.17
C GLY A 9 16.67 0.52 -11.76
N LYS A 10 15.50 0.26 -11.20
CA LYS A 10 14.53 1.29 -10.79
C LYS A 10 15.08 2.16 -9.65
N CYS A 11 14.99 3.48 -9.81
CA CYS A 11 15.52 4.44 -8.82
C CYS A 11 14.43 5.01 -7.90
N PHE A 12 14.78 5.18 -6.63
CA PHE A 12 13.94 5.72 -5.55
C PHE A 12 14.61 6.92 -4.88
N SER A 13 13.79 7.87 -4.42
CA SER A 13 14.26 9.05 -3.68
C SER A 13 14.65 8.75 -2.23
N GLN A 14 14.10 7.68 -1.64
CA GLN A 14 14.33 7.29 -0.25
C GLN A 14 14.72 5.81 -0.15
N SER A 15 15.63 5.48 0.76
CA SER A 15 16.09 4.11 1.03
C SER A 15 14.96 3.21 1.54
N SER A 16 14.06 3.75 2.36
CA SER A 16 12.87 3.06 2.86
C SER A 16 11.97 2.53 1.73
N ASN A 17 11.82 3.33 0.67
CA ASN A 17 11.04 2.96 -0.51
C ASN A 17 11.75 1.88 -1.34
N LEU A 18 13.08 1.96 -1.47
CA LEU A 18 13.86 0.90 -2.09
C LEU A 18 13.73 -0.41 -1.31
N ASN A 19 13.88 -0.38 0.02
CA ASN A 19 13.75 -1.58 0.86
C ASN A 19 12.36 -2.22 0.75
N LYS A 20 11.30 -1.39 0.77
CA LYS A 20 9.93 -1.87 0.52
C LYS A 20 9.78 -2.48 -0.88
N HIS A 21 10.44 -1.92 -1.89
CA HIS A 21 10.43 -2.45 -3.24
C HIS A 21 11.17 -3.80 -3.34
N MET A 22 12.29 -3.99 -2.64
CA MET A 22 13.05 -5.24 -2.67
C MET A 22 12.22 -6.45 -2.18
N ARG A 23 11.24 -6.24 -1.28
CA ARG A 23 10.28 -7.29 -0.87
C ARG A 23 9.46 -7.87 -2.02
N VAL A 24 9.33 -7.15 -3.13
CA VAL A 24 8.68 -7.67 -4.34
C VAL A 24 9.56 -8.72 -5.02
N HIS A 25 10.89 -8.59 -4.95
CA HIS A 25 11.82 -9.57 -5.50
C HIS A 25 11.94 -10.82 -4.64
N SER A 26 11.96 -10.66 -3.31
CA SER A 26 12.00 -11.79 -2.38
C SER A 26 10.70 -12.58 -2.32
N GLY A 27 9.58 -12.03 -2.81
CA GLY A 27 8.26 -12.63 -2.65
C GLY A 27 7.70 -12.53 -1.23
N ASP A 28 8.41 -11.84 -0.32
CA ASP A 28 8.03 -11.61 1.08
C ASP A 28 6.79 -10.72 1.17
N ARG A 29 5.62 -11.33 0.98
CA ARG A 29 4.32 -10.72 1.26
C ARG A 29 3.93 -10.97 2.70
N LEU A 30 4.55 -10.20 3.59
CA LEU A 30 4.44 -10.34 5.04
C LEU A 30 3.07 -9.97 5.63
N TYR A 31 2.21 -9.29 4.87
CA TYR A 31 0.95 -8.74 5.39
C TYR A 31 -0.25 -9.46 4.77
N HIS A 32 -0.92 -10.29 5.57
CA HIS A 32 -2.07 -11.09 5.15
C HIS A 32 -3.38 -10.34 5.41
N CYS A 33 -4.32 -10.42 4.47
CA CYS A 33 -5.68 -9.99 4.72
C CYS A 33 -6.41 -11.02 5.60
N VAL A 34 -7.18 -10.53 6.58
CA VAL A 34 -8.00 -11.39 7.45
C VAL A 34 -9.33 -11.77 6.80
N TYR A 35 -9.76 -11.04 5.77
CA TYR A 35 -11.04 -11.25 5.08
C TYR A 35 -10.90 -12.05 3.77
N CYS A 36 -9.67 -12.24 3.27
CA CYS A 36 -9.40 -13.02 2.06
C CYS A 36 -7.95 -13.51 2.03
N THR A 37 -7.60 -14.36 1.07
CA THR A 37 -6.26 -14.97 0.95
C THR A 37 -5.19 -14.04 0.35
N LYS A 38 -5.49 -12.74 0.16
CA LYS A 38 -4.54 -11.79 -0.44
C LYS A 38 -3.46 -11.39 0.55
N THR A 39 -2.24 -11.30 0.03
CA THR A 39 -1.05 -10.89 0.79
C THR A 39 -0.40 -9.67 0.15
N PHE A 40 0.23 -8.82 0.98
CA PHE A 40 0.78 -7.53 0.58
C PHE A 40 2.20 -7.35 1.11
N THR A 41 2.99 -6.53 0.42
CA THR A 41 4.38 -6.21 0.79
C THR A 41 4.50 -5.06 1.79
N ALA A 42 3.39 -4.39 2.15
CA ALA A 42 3.40 -3.32 3.15
C ALA A 42 2.07 -3.18 3.90
N SER A 43 2.17 -2.87 5.20
CA SER A 43 1.03 -2.61 6.09
C SER A 43 0.11 -1.48 5.59
N SER A 44 0.67 -0.41 5.02
CA SER A 44 -0.13 0.70 4.48
C SER A 44 -1.03 0.28 3.32
N ILE A 45 -0.59 -0.68 2.51
CA ILE A 45 -1.35 -1.23 1.38
C ILE A 45 -2.42 -2.21 1.92
N LEU A 46 -2.06 -3.06 2.89
CA LEU A 46 -3.04 -3.92 3.56
C LEU A 46 -4.15 -3.09 4.20
N ARG A 47 -3.81 -2.00 4.90
CA ARG A 47 -4.79 -1.13 5.57
C ARG A 47 -5.78 -0.51 4.59
N THR A 48 -5.30 -0.01 3.44
CA THR A 48 -6.21 0.51 2.41
C THR A 48 -7.03 -0.58 1.73
N HIS A 49 -6.49 -1.79 1.62
CA HIS A 49 -7.23 -2.95 1.13
C HIS A 49 -8.35 -3.38 2.09
N ILE A 50 -8.08 -3.49 3.39
CA ILE A 50 -9.07 -3.88 4.41
C ILE A 50 -10.29 -2.95 4.40
N ARG A 51 -10.11 -1.66 4.13
CA ARG A 51 -11.22 -0.70 4.00
C ARG A 51 -12.22 -1.08 2.91
N LYS A 52 -11.81 -1.83 1.89
CA LYS A 52 -12.72 -2.35 0.86
C LYS A 52 -13.63 -3.46 1.39
N HIS A 53 -13.19 -4.21 2.41
CA HIS A 53 -13.99 -5.23 3.08
C HIS A 53 -14.92 -4.62 4.13
N SER A 54 -14.40 -3.71 4.96
CA SER A 54 -15.20 -3.09 6.04
C SER A 54 -16.18 -2.02 5.55
N GLY A 55 -16.02 -1.53 4.31
CA GLY A 55 -16.80 -0.39 3.81
C GLY A 55 -16.51 0.91 4.56
N GLU A 56 -15.48 0.94 5.40
CA GLU A 56 -15.13 2.09 6.22
C GLU A 56 -14.74 3.27 5.33
N LYS A 57 -15.51 4.35 5.43
CA LYS A 57 -15.23 5.65 4.79
C LYS A 57 -14.73 6.63 5.85
N PRO A 58 -13.40 6.64 6.16
CA PRO A 58 -12.85 7.51 7.19
C PRO A 58 -12.90 9.00 6.81
N PHE A 59 -12.97 9.31 5.52
CA PHE A 59 -13.16 10.66 5.03
C PHE A 59 -14.64 10.90 4.74
N LYS A 60 -15.36 11.40 5.75
CA LYS A 60 -16.68 12.01 5.52
C LYS A 60 -16.47 13.45 5.06
N CYS A 61 -16.94 13.78 3.86
CA CYS A 61 -17.00 15.17 3.42
C CYS A 61 -17.97 15.93 4.35
N LYS A 62 -17.48 16.98 5.02
CA LYS A 62 -18.30 17.84 5.89
C LYS A 62 -19.13 18.89 5.11
N TYR A 63 -18.91 19.02 3.81
CA TYR A 63 -19.68 19.97 2.99
C TYR A 63 -20.99 19.30 2.55
N ARG A 64 -22.04 19.64 3.28
CA ARG A 64 -23.43 19.20 3.10
C ARG A 64 -23.97 19.53 1.70
N ALA A 65 -24.85 18.64 1.26
CA ALA A 65 -25.94 18.80 0.30
C ALA A 65 -26.20 20.25 -0.15
N LYS A 66 -25.82 20.57 -1.38
CA LYS A 66 -26.58 21.55 -2.16
C LYS A 66 -27.55 20.74 -3.02
N SER A 67 -28.80 20.67 -2.56
CA SER A 67 -29.92 20.43 -3.46
C SER A 67 -29.97 21.60 -4.45
N PHE A 68 -30.04 21.28 -5.73
CA PHE A 68 -30.48 22.22 -6.77
C PHE A 68 -31.99 22.29 -6.78
#